data_AF-A0A7C9CKX3-F1
#
_entry.id   AF-A0A7C9CKX3-F1
#
_cell.length_a   1.000
_cell.length_b   1.000
_cell.length_c   1.000
_cell.angle_alpha   90.00
_cell.angle_beta   90.00
_cell.angle_gamma   90.00
#
_symmetry.space_group_name_H-M   'P 1'
#
loop_
_entity.id
_entity.type
_entity.pdbx_description
1 polymer ?
#
loop_
_entity_poly.entity_id
_entity_poly.type
_entity_poly.pdbx_seq_one_letter_code
_entity_poly.pdbx_strand_id
1 'polypeptide(L)'
;ELQDKEATEEDIKVTMKDMGLERARHWGWPNVYVFTKALGEMVLIQEKEDIPLIIVRPTIVTSTYKEPIPGWIEGVRTVDSLIVAYGKGRLPYFSFDLETVIDMIPGDMVVNAIIVAMKAHSNQTADP
;
A
#
# COMPACT_ATOMS: atom_id res chain seq x y z
N GLU A 1 -0.12 -13.10 -28.54
CA GLU A 1 -1.54 -13.50 -28.60
C GLU A 1 -2.53 -12.35 -28.83
N LEU A 2 -2.50 -11.25 -28.06
CA LEU A 2 -3.40 -10.08 -28.29
C LEU A 2 -2.85 -9.07 -29.31
N GLN A 3 -1.54 -8.82 -29.29
CA GLN A 3 -0.86 -8.00 -30.30
C GLN A 3 -0.92 -8.65 -31.70
N ASP A 4 -1.06 -9.98 -31.76
CA ASP A 4 -1.19 -10.75 -33.01
C ASP A 4 -2.60 -10.70 -33.61
N LYS A 5 -3.57 -10.05 -32.94
CA LYS A 5 -5.00 -10.04 -33.29
C LYS A 5 -5.57 -8.66 -33.64
N GLU A 6 -4.73 -7.69 -34.00
CA GLU A 6 -5.16 -6.28 -34.27
C GLU A 6 -6.00 -5.68 -33.11
N ALA A 7 -5.73 -6.11 -31.87
CA ALA A 7 -6.46 -5.62 -30.70
C ALA A 7 -6.15 -4.14 -30.45
N THR A 8 -7.16 -3.37 -30.02
CA THR A 8 -6.96 -1.95 -29.68
C THR A 8 -6.12 -1.81 -28.41
N GLU A 9 -5.47 -0.66 -28.23
CA GLU A 9 -4.69 -0.38 -27.00
C GLU A 9 -5.55 -0.50 -25.72
N GLU A 10 -6.82 -0.12 -25.79
CA GLU A 10 -7.74 -0.23 -24.65
C GLU A 10 -8.08 -1.70 -24.36
N ASP A 11 -8.29 -2.53 -25.38
CA ASP A 11 -8.53 -3.97 -25.20
C ASP A 11 -7.31 -4.65 -24.56
N ILE A 12 -6.10 -4.27 -24.99
CA ILE A 12 -4.85 -4.75 -24.39
C ILE A 12 -4.79 -4.34 -22.91
N LYS A 13 -5.07 -3.08 -22.60
CA LYS A 13 -5.01 -2.54 -21.24
C LYS A 13 -6.00 -3.21 -20.29
N VAL A 14 -7.26 -3.38 -20.73
CA VAL A 14 -8.29 -4.08 -19.95
C VAL A 14 -7.88 -5.52 -19.70
N THR A 15 -7.45 -6.22 -20.74
CA THR A 15 -7.03 -7.62 -20.60
C THR A 15 -5.84 -7.77 -19.66
N MET A 16 -4.84 -6.88 -19.76
CA MET A 16 -3.68 -6.88 -18.87
C MET A 16 -4.07 -6.63 -17.41
N LYS A 17 -5.03 -5.74 -17.16
CA LYS A 17 -5.56 -5.48 -15.82
C LYS A 17 -6.22 -6.73 -15.24
N ASP A 18 -7.04 -7.40 -16.03
CA ASP A 18 -7.78 -8.59 -15.59
C ASP A 18 -6.84 -9.77 -15.33
N MET A 19 -5.87 -10.01 -16.21
CA MET A 19 -4.81 -11.00 -15.99
C MET A 19 -4.00 -10.73 -14.72
N GLY A 20 -3.67 -9.46 -14.47
CA GLY A 20 -2.98 -9.06 -13.23
C GLY A 20 -3.80 -9.39 -11.99
N LEU A 21 -5.11 -9.12 -12.03
CA LEU A 21 -6.02 -9.42 -10.92
C LEU A 21 -6.22 -10.93 -10.72
N GLU A 22 -6.37 -11.69 -11.80
CA GLU A 22 -6.45 -13.16 -11.76
C GLU A 22 -5.20 -13.74 -11.11
N ARG A 23 -4.01 -13.27 -11.53
CA ARG A 23 -2.74 -13.72 -10.95
C ARG A 23 -2.63 -13.39 -9.46
N ALA A 24 -3.02 -12.19 -9.04
CA ALA A 24 -3.02 -11.81 -7.63
C ALA A 24 -3.92 -12.75 -6.81
N ARG A 25 -5.14 -13.02 -7.30
CA ARG A 25 -6.11 -13.91 -6.64
C ARG A 25 -5.64 -15.36 -6.60
N HIS A 26 -5.00 -15.84 -7.67
CA HIS A 26 -4.42 -17.18 -7.72
C HIS A 26 -3.45 -17.43 -6.55
N TRP A 27 -2.66 -16.41 -6.20
CA TRP A 27 -1.72 -16.44 -5.06
C TRP A 27 -2.32 -15.95 -3.73
N GLY A 28 -3.64 -15.78 -3.64
CA GLY A 28 -4.34 -15.41 -2.40
C GLY A 28 -4.30 -13.92 -2.04
N TRP A 29 -3.86 -13.04 -2.94
CA TRP A 29 -3.81 -11.60 -2.70
C TRP A 29 -5.08 -10.91 -3.18
N PRO A 30 -5.63 -9.93 -2.41
CA PRO A 30 -6.92 -9.33 -2.71
C PRO A 30 -6.89 -8.39 -3.92
N ASN A 31 -5.72 -7.86 -4.28
CA ASN A 31 -5.52 -7.02 -5.45
C ASN A 31 -4.05 -7.03 -5.91
N VAL A 32 -3.81 -6.46 -7.09
CA VAL A 32 -2.50 -6.43 -7.75
C VAL A 32 -1.48 -5.56 -6.99
N TYR A 33 -1.94 -4.54 -6.26
CA TYR A 33 -1.04 -3.68 -5.48
C TYR A 33 -0.39 -4.44 -4.33
N VAL A 34 -1.18 -5.11 -3.47
CA VAL A 34 -0.60 -5.88 -2.35
C VAL A 34 0.20 -7.08 -2.85
N PHE A 35 -0.24 -7.69 -3.96
CA PHE A 35 0.53 -8.75 -4.61
C PHE A 35 1.92 -8.28 -5.06
N THR A 36 2.00 -7.13 -5.74
CA THR A 36 3.29 -6.61 -6.21
C THR A 36 4.17 -6.11 -5.06
N LYS A 37 3.60 -5.60 -3.96
CA LYS A 37 4.36 -5.30 -2.74
C LYS A 37 4.97 -6.55 -2.13
N ALA A 38 4.19 -7.64 -2.00
CA ALA A 38 4.70 -8.92 -1.51
C ALA A 38 5.82 -9.48 -2.39
N LEU A 39 5.66 -9.45 -3.71
CA LEU A 39 6.72 -9.85 -4.65
C LEU A 39 7.99 -8.99 -4.47
N GLY A 40 7.83 -7.68 -4.31
CA GLY A 40 8.95 -6.77 -4.07
C GLY A 40 9.70 -7.10 -2.79
N GLU A 41 9.00 -7.43 -1.72
CA GLU A 41 9.62 -7.89 -0.47
C GLU A 41 10.41 -9.19 -0.65
N MET A 42 9.88 -10.15 -1.41
CA MET A 42 10.59 -11.41 -1.71
C MET A 42 11.87 -11.16 -2.50
N VAL A 43 11.81 -10.29 -3.53
CA VAL A 43 12.99 -9.90 -4.32
C VAL A 43 14.02 -9.20 -3.43
N LEU A 44 13.59 -8.27 -2.57
CA LEU A 44 14.51 -7.60 -1.64
C LEU A 44 15.21 -8.59 -0.71
N ILE A 45 14.49 -9.58 -0.19
CA ILE A 45 15.09 -10.62 0.68
C ILE A 45 16.08 -11.50 -0.10
N GLN A 46 15.77 -11.84 -1.35
CA GLN A 46 16.63 -12.68 -2.19
C GLN A 46 17.91 -11.95 -2.61
N GLU A 47 17.83 -10.65 -2.89
CA GLU A 47 18.90 -9.86 -3.49
C GLU A 47 19.64 -8.97 -2.47
N LYS A 48 19.32 -9.03 -1.16
CA LYS A 48 19.92 -8.12 -0.16
C LYS A 48 21.42 -8.29 0.03
N GLU A 49 21.98 -9.47 -0.26
CA GLU A 49 23.36 -9.84 0.06
C GLU A 49 23.75 -9.42 1.50
N ASP A 50 24.86 -8.68 1.62
CA ASP A 50 25.41 -8.15 2.89
C ASP A 50 24.81 -6.78 3.29
N ILE A 51 23.78 -6.30 2.59
CA ILE A 51 23.12 -5.03 2.91
C ILE A 51 22.09 -5.26 4.03
N PRO A 52 22.18 -4.54 5.16
CA PRO A 52 21.14 -4.58 6.19
C PRO A 52 19.77 -4.15 5.63
N LEU A 53 18.76 -5.00 5.80
CA LEU A 53 17.41 -4.79 5.25
C LEU A 53 16.38 -4.76 6.38
N ILE A 54 15.51 -3.74 6.36
CA ILE A 54 14.33 -3.64 7.23
C ILE A 54 13.10 -3.50 6.33
N ILE A 55 12.10 -4.37 6.55
CA ILE A 55 10.80 -4.30 5.87
C ILE A 55 9.76 -3.81 6.88
N VAL A 56 9.26 -2.59 6.67
CA VAL A 56 8.18 -2.01 7.47
C VAL A 56 6.86 -2.15 6.71
N ARG A 57 5.86 -2.77 7.33
CA ARG A 57 4.54 -3.02 6.74
C ARG A 57 3.45 -2.23 7.47
N PRO A 58 3.33 -0.92 7.21
CA PRO A 58 2.26 -0.14 7.81
C PRO A 58 0.91 -0.51 7.18
N THR A 59 -0.16 -0.28 7.93
CA THR A 59 -1.53 -0.28 7.41
C THR A 59 -1.83 1.02 6.63
N ILE A 60 -3.10 1.33 6.37
CA ILE A 60 -3.52 2.57 5.70
C ILE A 60 -3.00 3.76 6.51
N VAL A 61 -2.08 4.51 5.90
CA VAL A 61 -1.51 5.69 6.53
C VAL A 61 -2.44 6.88 6.32
N THR A 62 -2.82 7.54 7.41
CA THR A 62 -3.70 8.71 7.41
C THR A 62 -2.93 9.98 7.78
N SER A 63 -3.67 11.07 8.05
CA SER A 63 -3.09 12.30 8.59
C SER A 63 -2.27 12.06 9.86
N THR A 64 -1.36 12.99 10.12
CA THR A 64 -0.53 13.00 11.32
C THR A 64 -1.38 13.19 12.58
N TYR A 65 -1.00 12.49 13.65
CA TYR A 65 -1.65 12.64 14.94
C TYR A 65 -1.17 13.91 15.67
N LYS A 66 0.15 14.14 15.73
CA LYS A 66 0.75 15.22 16.52
C LYS A 66 1.82 16.02 15.77
N GLU A 67 2.75 15.36 15.09
CA GLU A 67 3.94 16.00 14.50
C GLU A 67 3.96 15.87 12.97
N PRO A 68 4.57 16.80 12.21
CA PRO A 68 5.03 18.13 12.64
C PRO A 68 3.87 19.12 12.88
N ILE A 69 2.70 18.84 12.32
CA ILE A 69 1.46 19.63 12.47
C ILE A 69 0.32 18.62 12.63
N PRO A 70 -0.52 18.67 13.68
CA PRO A 70 -1.64 17.76 13.84
C PRO A 70 -2.63 17.84 12.66
N GLY A 71 -3.07 16.68 12.16
CA GLY A 71 -4.02 16.59 11.05
C GLY A 71 -3.44 16.92 9.67
N TRP A 72 -2.12 17.10 9.56
CA TRP A 72 -1.47 17.34 8.27
C TRP A 72 -1.55 16.08 7.39
N ILE A 73 -1.77 16.31 6.10
CA ILE A 73 -1.84 15.25 5.10
C ILE A 73 -1.24 15.72 3.77
N GLU A 74 -0.47 14.85 3.12
CA GLU A 74 0.05 15.10 1.78
C GLU A 74 -0.99 14.76 0.69
N GLY A 75 -1.97 15.65 0.57
CA GLY A 75 -3.06 15.53 -0.40
C GLY A 75 -4.12 14.50 0.02
N VAL A 76 -5.31 14.63 -0.56
CA VAL A 76 -6.45 13.76 -0.23
C VAL A 76 -6.40 12.51 -1.11
N ARG A 77 -6.22 11.33 -0.52
CA ARG A 77 -6.12 10.05 -1.25
C ARG A 77 -7.03 9.00 -0.62
N THR A 78 -7.45 8.01 -1.41
CA THR A 78 -8.17 6.81 -0.97
C THR A 78 -9.21 7.05 0.15
N VAL A 79 -8.88 6.75 1.41
CA VAL A 79 -9.78 6.88 2.57
C VAL A 79 -10.07 8.34 2.91
N ASP A 80 -9.09 9.24 2.77
CA ASP A 80 -9.28 10.66 3.04
C ASP A 80 -10.31 11.27 2.08
N SER A 81 -10.36 10.79 0.84
CA SER A 81 -11.38 11.22 -0.14
C SER A 81 -12.79 10.88 0.33
N LEU A 82 -12.97 9.70 0.92
CA LEU A 82 -14.25 9.27 1.49
C LEU A 82 -14.62 10.14 2.70
N ILE A 83 -13.68 10.36 3.61
CA ILE A 83 -13.86 11.19 4.81
C ILE A 83 -14.23 12.62 4.41
N VAL A 84 -13.51 13.22 3.46
CA VAL A 84 -13.76 14.58 2.99
C VAL A 84 -15.09 14.68 2.25
N ALA A 85 -15.44 13.70 1.41
CA ALA A 85 -16.72 13.69 0.70
C ALA A 85 -17.90 13.60 1.67
N TYR A 86 -17.79 12.76 2.70
CA TYR A 86 -18.77 12.64 3.77
C TYR A 86 -18.88 13.93 4.59
N GLY A 87 -17.75 14.48 5.06
CA GLY A 87 -17.71 15.72 5.84
C GLY A 87 -18.24 16.94 5.09
N LYS A 88 -18.13 16.96 3.75
CA LYS A 88 -18.70 18.01 2.88
C LYS A 88 -20.18 17.77 2.51
N GLY A 89 -20.80 16.68 2.99
CA GLY A 89 -22.17 16.31 2.65
C GLY A 89 -22.36 15.87 1.20
N ARG A 90 -21.27 15.56 0.47
CA ARG A 90 -21.32 15.08 -0.91
C ARG A 90 -21.52 13.57 -1.01
N LEU A 91 -21.26 12.86 0.07
CA LEU A 91 -21.52 11.43 0.21
C LEU A 91 -22.54 11.24 1.35
N PRO A 92 -23.85 11.12 1.04
CA PRO A 92 -24.90 11.06 2.06
C PRO A 92 -24.92 9.74 2.85
N TYR A 93 -24.43 8.65 2.25
CA TYR A 93 -24.26 7.36 2.90
C TYR A 93 -23.12 6.58 2.23
N PHE A 94 -22.50 5.67 2.97
CA PHE A 94 -21.49 4.74 2.47
C PHE A 94 -21.91 3.31 2.85
N SER A 95 -22.04 2.43 1.86
CA SER A 95 -22.33 1.02 2.12
C SER A 95 -21.06 0.35 2.61
N PHE A 96 -21.03 0.02 3.89
CA PHE A 96 -19.91 -0.62 4.55
C PHE A 96 -20.45 -1.68 5.52
N ASP A 97 -19.79 -2.81 5.57
CA ASP A 97 -20.05 -3.82 6.59
C ASP A 97 -19.48 -3.32 7.92
N LEU A 98 -20.35 -3.13 8.91
CA LEU A 98 -19.97 -2.58 10.22
C LEU A 98 -19.07 -3.51 11.03
N GLU A 99 -19.00 -4.80 10.67
CA GLU A 99 -18.08 -5.75 11.28
C GLU A 99 -16.68 -5.72 10.64
N THR A 100 -16.53 -5.06 9.48
CA THR A 100 -15.24 -4.96 8.80
C THR A 100 -14.30 -4.00 9.54
N VAL A 101 -13.11 -4.50 9.87
CA VAL A 101 -12.05 -3.71 10.48
C VAL A 101 -11.32 -2.88 9.42
N ILE A 102 -11.32 -1.55 9.59
CA ILE A 102 -10.47 -0.64 8.82
C ILE A 102 -9.28 -0.26 9.69
N ASP A 103 -8.15 -0.94 9.47
CA ASP A 103 -6.92 -0.63 10.17
C ASP A 103 -6.26 0.62 9.57
N MET A 104 -5.95 1.60 10.41
CA MET A 104 -5.41 2.90 10.03
C MET A 104 -4.35 3.36 11.03
N ILE A 105 -3.27 3.95 10.54
CA ILE A 105 -2.17 4.42 11.37
C ILE A 105 -1.79 5.87 11.00
N PRO A 106 -1.59 6.76 11.99
CA PRO A 106 -1.12 8.11 11.72
C PRO A 106 0.29 8.13 11.10
N GLY A 107 0.49 9.02 10.11
CA GLY A 107 1.76 9.10 9.37
C GLY A 107 2.98 9.39 10.25
N ASP A 108 2.84 10.21 11.28
CA ASP A 108 3.92 10.53 12.23
C ASP A 108 4.34 9.33 13.07
N MET A 109 3.40 8.44 13.42
CA MET A 109 3.73 7.20 14.12
C MET A 109 4.52 6.24 13.22
N VAL A 110 4.15 6.13 11.94
CA VAL A 110 4.89 5.32 10.96
C VAL A 110 6.31 5.84 10.76
N VAL A 111 6.46 7.15 10.57
CA VAL A 111 7.78 7.78 10.39
C VAL A 111 8.64 7.57 11.63
N ASN A 112 8.10 7.79 12.82
CA ASN A 112 8.82 7.56 14.07
C ASN A 112 9.23 6.09 14.23
N ALA A 113 8.36 5.14 13.88
CA ALA A 113 8.69 3.72 13.90
C ALA A 113 9.83 3.38 12.93
N ILE A 114 9.84 3.94 11.72
CA ILE A 114 10.93 3.75 10.75
C ILE A 114 12.25 4.29 11.30
N ILE A 115 12.27 5.50 11.87
CA ILE A 115 13.48 6.11 12.45
C ILE A 115 14.02 5.25 13.59
N VAL A 116 13.16 4.77 14.49
CA VAL A 116 13.54 3.90 15.59
C VAL A 116 14.06 2.55 15.08
N ALA A 117 13.41 1.96 14.09
CA ALA A 117 13.85 0.70 13.49
C ALA A 117 15.24 0.85 12.87
N MET A 118 15.47 1.91 12.09
CA MET A 118 16.79 2.22 11.51
C MET A 118 17.86 2.36 12.60
N LYS A 119 17.56 3.08 13.69
CA LYS A 119 18.50 3.26 14.78
C LYS A 119 18.80 1.95 15.52
N ALA A 120 17.78 1.12 15.76
CA ALA A 120 17.93 -0.17 16.44
C ALA A 120 18.75 -1.18 15.62
N HIS A 121 18.74 -1.05 14.28
CA HIS A 121 19.45 -1.96 13.37
C HIS A 121 20.74 -1.35 12.80
N SER A 122 21.15 -0.15 13.22
CA SER A 122 22.29 0.57 12.63
C SER A 122 23.63 -0.15 12.77
N ASN A 123 23.74 -1.06 13.73
CA ASN A 123 24.96 -1.81 14.06
C ASN A 123 24.82 -3.31 13.80
N GLN A 124 23.70 -3.75 13.21
CA GLN A 124 23.51 -5.15 12.86
C GLN A 124 24.25 -5.42 11.55
N THR A 125 25.05 -6.48 11.54
CA THR A 125 25.60 -7.03 10.30
C THR A 125 24.48 -7.80 9.60
N ALA A 126 24.52 -7.90 8.28
CA ALA A 126 23.51 -8.67 7.56
C ALA A 126 23.49 -10.11 8.09
N ASP A 127 22.30 -10.61 8.42
CA ASP A 127 22.13 -12.03 8.72
C ASP A 127 22.58 -12.84 7.48
N PRO A 128 23.43 -13.88 7.67
CA PRO A 128 23.99 -14.69 6.59
C PRO A 128 22.93 -15.49 5.82
#